data_AF-A0A6A3ZAS2-F1
#
_entry.id   AF-A0A6A3ZAS2-F1
#
_cell.length_a   1.000
_cell.length_b   1.000
_cell.length_c   1.000
_cell.angle_alpha   90.00
_cell.angle_beta   90.00
_cell.angle_gamma   90.00
#
_symmetry.space_group_name_H-M   'P 1'
#
loop_
_entity.id
_entity.type
_entity.pdbx_description
1 polymer ?
#
loop_
_entity_poly.entity_id
_entity_poly.type
_entity_poly.pdbx_seq_one_letter_code
_entity_poly.pdbx_strand_id
1 'polypeptide(L)'
;MRKRDEAYHVYEDLRRKVSDKIKYIYTVVSEYDDEIKGRQSDNGKEYEKLARIIVKYDTRFRFTQAYTPQQNDMTERRIRMVMEKALCLLCEGHLSGALWGEAVMTSTFLINITPSAAIDMRSPYLLWHNRLPRINKLRYYVSSTVK
;
A
#
# COMPACT_ATOMS: atom_id res chain seq x y z
N MET A 1 9.90 -8.84 -28.35
CA MET A 1 10.46 -7.79 -27.46
C MET A 1 9.57 -6.57 -27.61
N ARG A 2 8.81 -6.15 -26.58
CA ARG A 2 7.92 -4.97 -26.69
C ARG A 2 8.76 -3.72 -26.98
N LYS A 3 8.32 -2.86 -27.90
CA LYS A 3 9.06 -1.67 -28.30
C LYS A 3 9.17 -0.71 -27.10
N ARG A 4 10.29 0.01 -27.00
CA ARG A 4 10.60 0.88 -25.85
C ARG A 4 9.49 1.89 -25.55
N ASP A 5 8.82 2.40 -26.59
CA ASP A 5 7.71 3.35 -26.48
C ASP A 5 6.45 2.73 -25.86
N GLU A 6 6.17 1.45 -26.14
CA GLU A 6 5.05 0.73 -25.52
C GLU A 6 5.27 0.56 -24.01
N ALA A 7 6.52 0.32 -23.60
CA ALA A 7 6.87 0.24 -22.17
C ALA A 7 6.68 1.58 -21.45
N TYR A 8 7.02 2.70 -22.11
CA TYR A 8 6.77 4.04 -21.57
C TYR A 8 5.29 4.37 -21.47
N HIS A 9 4.48 4.05 -22.48
CA HIS A 9 3.03 4.24 -22.43
C HIS A 9 2.37 3.40 -21.34
N VAL A 10 2.78 2.14 -21.19
CA VAL A 10 2.30 1.26 -20.10
C VAL A 10 2.70 1.81 -18.73
N TYR A 11 3.94 2.31 -18.59
CA TYR A 11 4.40 2.94 -17.35
C TYR A 11 3.61 4.21 -17.02
N GLU A 12 3.39 5.11 -17.98
CA GLU A 12 2.63 6.34 -17.76
C GLU A 12 1.15 6.06 -17.48
N ASP A 13 0.54 5.06 -18.12
CA ASP A 13 -0.82 4.64 -17.78
C ASP A 13 -0.92 4.03 -16.38
N LEU A 14 0.06 3.20 -15.99
CA LEU A 14 0.14 2.67 -14.63
C LEU A 14 0.34 3.81 -13.62
N ARG A 15 1.26 4.73 -13.90
CA ARG A 15 1.55 5.91 -13.08
C ARG A 15 0.32 6.80 -12.91
N ARG A 16 -0.43 7.05 -13.99
CA ARG A 16 -1.67 7.83 -13.96
C ARG A 16 -2.73 7.13 -13.10
N LYS A 17 -2.97 5.84 -13.32
CA LYS A 17 -3.92 5.04 -12.53
C LYS A 17 -3.54 5.02 -11.05
N VAL A 18 -2.26 4.86 -10.73
CA VAL A 18 -1.74 4.93 -9.35
C VAL A 18 -1.91 6.33 -8.78
N SER A 19 -1.63 7.38 -9.56
CA SER A 19 -1.82 8.78 -9.14
C SER A 19 -3.28 9.11 -8.85
N ASP A 20 -4.22 8.64 -9.69
CA ASP A 20 -5.65 8.81 -9.48
C ASP A 20 -6.15 7.98 -8.29
N LYS A 21 -5.60 6.77 -8.09
CA LYS A 21 -5.86 5.96 -6.89
C LYS A 21 -5.32 6.64 -5.63
N ILE A 22 -4.13 7.26 -5.72
CA ILE A 22 -3.54 8.02 -4.62
C ILE A 22 -4.41 9.23 -4.33
N LYS A 23 -4.82 10.03 -5.33
CA LYS A 23 -5.77 11.14 -5.16
C LYS A 23 -7.08 10.66 -4.53
N TYR A 24 -7.64 9.57 -5.02
CA TYR A 24 -8.83 8.94 -4.43
C TYR A 24 -8.58 8.52 -2.98
N ILE A 25 -7.43 7.93 -2.66
CA ILE A 25 -7.05 7.61 -1.28
C ILE A 25 -6.95 8.90 -0.45
N TYR A 26 -6.38 10.00 -0.96
CA TYR A 26 -6.37 11.29 -0.26
C TYR A 26 -7.78 11.84 -0.03
N THR A 27 -8.66 11.76 -1.02
CA THR A 27 -10.07 12.18 -0.91
C THR A 27 -10.85 11.31 0.07
N VAL A 28 -10.71 9.98 0.00
CA VAL A 28 -11.39 9.05 0.91
C VAL A 28 -10.81 9.14 2.32
N VAL A 29 -9.50 9.37 2.47
CA VAL A 29 -8.88 9.59 3.79
C VAL A 29 -9.35 10.92 4.38
N SER A 30 -9.63 11.95 3.57
CA SER A 30 -10.21 13.21 4.09
C SER A 30 -11.65 13.08 4.55
N GLU A 31 -12.38 12.03 4.14
CA GLU A 31 -13.76 11.76 4.61
C GLU A 31 -13.82 11.15 6.03
N TYR A 32 -12.69 10.68 6.58
CA TYR A 32 -12.61 10.16 7.96
C TYR A 32 -12.11 11.20 9.01
N ASP A 33 -11.91 12.45 8.56
CA ASP A 33 -11.52 13.71 9.23
C ASP A 33 -10.09 13.81 9.86
N ASP A 34 -9.59 15.06 9.88
CA ASP A 34 -8.23 15.59 10.04
C ASP A 34 -7.27 15.33 8.86
N GLU A 35 -7.14 16.35 7.98
CA GLU A 35 -6.08 16.48 6.96
C GLU A 35 -4.78 15.78 7.38
N ILE A 36 -4.22 14.94 6.52
CA ILE A 36 -2.86 14.41 6.71
C ILE A 36 -1.93 15.61 6.96
N LYS A 37 -1.57 15.89 8.21
CA LYS A 37 -0.83 17.12 8.55
C LYS A 37 0.61 17.09 8.08
N GLY A 38 1.10 15.89 7.74
CA GLY A 38 2.48 15.65 7.37
C GLY A 38 2.65 14.35 6.61
N ARG A 39 3.43 14.41 5.53
CA ARG A 39 3.91 13.24 4.80
C ARG A 39 5.43 13.30 4.69
N GLN A 40 6.06 12.15 4.83
CA GLN A 40 7.49 11.97 4.59
C GLN A 40 7.71 11.01 3.41
N SER A 41 8.71 11.28 2.59
CA SER A 41 9.12 10.41 1.49
C SER A 41 10.63 10.50 1.27
N ASP A 42 11.21 9.52 0.59
CA ASP A 42 12.58 9.65 0.09
C ASP A 42 12.71 10.77 -0.95
N ASN A 43 13.95 11.15 -1.27
CA ASN A 43 14.26 12.19 -2.26
C ASN A 43 14.11 11.69 -3.72
N GLY A 44 13.25 10.69 -3.96
CA GLY A 44 12.89 10.21 -5.29
C GLY A 44 12.20 11.29 -6.11
N LYS A 45 12.64 11.48 -7.37
CA LYS A 45 12.11 12.52 -8.27
C LYS A 45 10.62 12.34 -8.57
N GLU A 46 10.09 11.13 -8.45
CA GLU A 46 8.66 10.83 -8.56
C GLU A 46 7.82 11.54 -7.48
N TYR A 47 8.40 11.81 -6.32
CA TYR A 47 7.73 12.44 -5.19
C TYR A 47 7.81 13.97 -5.20
N GLU A 48 8.72 14.58 -5.97
CA GLU A 48 8.77 16.04 -6.14
C GLU A 48 7.47 16.60 -6.72
N LYS A 49 6.93 15.94 -7.76
CA LYS A 49 5.64 16.36 -8.37
C LYS A 49 4.48 16.21 -7.38
N LEU A 50 4.54 15.17 -6.55
CA LEU A 50 3.52 14.88 -5.55
C LEU A 50 3.55 15.88 -4.40
N ALA A 51 4.74 16.27 -3.94
CA ALA A 51 4.93 17.31 -2.93
C ALA A 51 4.29 18.64 -3.37
N ARG A 52 4.45 19.05 -4.64
CA ARG A 52 3.83 20.28 -5.17
C ARG A 52 2.30 20.24 -5.18
N ILE A 53 1.71 19.06 -5.39
CA ILE A 53 0.25 18.90 -5.43
C ILE A 53 -0.33 18.89 -4.01
N ILE A 54 0.35 18.19 -3.10
CA ILE A 54 -0.14 17.93 -1.73
C ILE A 54 -0.17 19.19 -0.85
N VAL A 55 0.72 20.17 -1.10
CA VAL A 55 0.68 21.48 -0.41
C VAL A 55 -0.64 22.22 -0.62
N LYS A 56 -1.38 21.95 -1.72
CA LYS A 56 -2.70 22.54 -1.95
C LYS A 56 -3.79 22.04 -1.00
N TYR A 57 -3.52 20.95 -0.28
CA TYR A 57 -4.44 20.28 0.64
C TYR A 57 -3.95 20.40 2.09
N ASP A 58 -3.28 21.51 2.42
CA ASP A 58 -2.69 21.84 3.74
C ASP A 58 -1.84 20.74 4.40
N THR A 59 -1.27 19.86 3.58
CA THR A 59 -0.44 18.75 4.03
C THR A 59 1.03 19.11 3.90
N ARG A 60 1.78 19.10 5.01
CA ARG A 60 3.23 19.35 4.98
C ARG A 60 3.96 18.17 4.33
N PHE A 61 4.82 18.42 3.36
CA PHE A 61 5.66 17.38 2.76
C PHE A 61 7.11 17.50 3.25
N ARG A 62 7.71 16.38 3.66
CA ARG A 62 9.11 16.28 4.10
C ARG A 62 9.84 15.26 3.25
N PHE A 63 11.05 15.61 2.82
CA PHE A 63 11.96 14.67 2.19
C PHE A 63 12.95 14.14 3.22
N THR A 64 13.28 12.85 3.15
CA THR A 64 14.37 12.32 3.95
C THR A 64 15.70 12.92 3.49
N GLN A 65 16.64 13.06 4.42
CA GLN A 65 17.97 13.53 4.08
C GLN A 65 18.70 12.50 3.22
N ALA A 66 19.64 12.95 2.39
CA ALA A 66 20.48 12.06 1.63
C ALA A 66 21.27 11.15 2.59
N TYR A 67 21.41 9.87 2.22
CA TYR A 67 22.14 8.86 2.99
C TYR A 67 21.57 8.54 4.38
N THR A 68 20.29 8.87 4.65
CA THR A 68 19.60 8.49 5.90
C THR A 68 18.39 7.56 5.61
N PRO A 69 18.61 6.33 5.12
CA PRO A 69 17.52 5.38 4.83
C PRO A 69 16.67 5.07 6.07
N GLN A 70 17.24 5.22 7.28
CA GLN A 70 16.56 5.02 8.56
C GLN A 70 15.30 5.88 8.72
N GLN A 71 15.27 7.05 8.07
CA GLN A 71 14.11 7.95 8.09
C GLN A 71 12.90 7.39 7.31
N ASN A 72 13.07 6.38 6.46
CA ASN A 72 11.99 5.72 5.73
C ASN A 72 11.77 4.26 6.16
N ASP A 73 12.46 3.81 7.21
CA ASP A 73 12.47 2.41 7.66
C ASP A 73 11.07 1.85 7.91
N MET A 74 10.17 2.65 8.47
CA MET A 74 8.80 2.22 8.78
C MET A 74 8.04 1.85 7.50
N THR A 75 8.16 2.69 6.46
CA THR A 75 7.54 2.45 5.16
C THR A 75 8.13 1.21 4.51
N GLU A 76 9.47 1.11 4.49
CA GLU A 76 10.17 -0.02 3.88
C GLU A 76 9.83 -1.35 4.56
N ARG A 77 9.82 -1.38 5.90
CA ARG A 77 9.40 -2.56 6.68
C ARG A 77 7.96 -2.94 6.37
N ARG A 78 7.07 -1.96 6.23
CA ARG A 78 5.65 -2.23 5.93
C ARG A 78 5.46 -2.78 4.51
N ILE A 79 6.15 -2.21 3.52
CA ILE A 79 6.15 -2.73 2.14
C ILE A 79 6.70 -4.15 2.12
N ARG A 80 7.84 -4.39 2.77
CA ARG A 80 8.43 -5.73 2.86
C ARG A 80 7.46 -6.76 3.47
N MET A 81 6.82 -6.41 4.59
CA MET A 81 5.83 -7.27 5.24
C MET A 81 4.65 -7.62 4.32
N VAL A 82 4.13 -6.65 3.55
CA VAL A 82 3.06 -6.90 2.57
C VAL A 82 3.53 -7.89 1.50
N MET A 83 4.73 -7.69 0.96
CA MET A 83 5.30 -8.52 -0.10
C MET A 83 5.59 -9.94 0.37
N GLU A 84 6.22 -10.10 1.54
CA GLU A 84 6.51 -11.41 2.14
C GLU A 84 5.24 -12.21 2.41
N LYS A 85 4.20 -11.58 2.95
CA LYS A 85 2.91 -12.24 3.17
C LYS A 85 2.19 -12.57 1.86
N ALA A 86 2.27 -11.72 0.85
CA ALA A 86 1.69 -12.02 -0.46
C ALA A 86 2.40 -13.21 -1.13
N LEU A 87 3.73 -13.27 -1.05
CA LEU A 87 4.51 -14.41 -1.52
C LEU A 87 4.16 -15.68 -0.75
N CYS A 88 4.05 -15.62 0.57
CA CYS A 88 3.63 -16.75 1.40
C CYS A 88 2.25 -17.27 0.99
N LEU A 89 1.26 -16.39 0.77
CA LEU A 89 -0.07 -16.78 0.29
C LEU A 89 -0.02 -17.51 -1.05
N LEU A 90 0.83 -17.08 -1.98
CA LEU A 90 0.98 -17.73 -3.28
C LEU A 90 1.67 -19.09 -3.19
N CYS A 91 2.76 -19.16 -2.42
CA CYS A 91 3.56 -20.38 -2.25
C CYS A 91 2.78 -21.47 -1.50
N GLU A 92 2.23 -21.15 -0.33
CA GLU A 92 1.48 -22.08 0.51
C GLU A 92 0.14 -22.47 -0.11
N GLY A 93 -0.50 -21.54 -0.82
CA GLY A 93 -1.77 -21.81 -1.52
C GLY A 93 -1.60 -22.54 -2.85
N HIS A 94 -0.36 -22.81 -3.29
CA HIS A 94 -0.06 -23.31 -4.64
C HIS A 94 -0.80 -22.54 -5.74
N LEU A 95 -0.81 -21.22 -5.62
CA LEU A 95 -1.55 -20.32 -6.49
C LEU A 95 -0.66 -19.83 -7.64
N SER A 96 -1.27 -19.61 -8.80
CA SER A 96 -0.56 -19.02 -9.95
C SER A 96 -0.09 -17.60 -9.62
N GLY A 97 1.10 -17.22 -10.12
CA GLY A 97 1.60 -15.85 -10.05
C GLY A 97 0.68 -14.82 -10.75
N ALA A 98 -0.28 -15.27 -11.56
CA ALA A 98 -1.35 -14.42 -12.09
C ALA A 98 -2.22 -13.78 -10.99
N LEU A 99 -2.33 -14.40 -9.82
CA LEU A 99 -3.09 -13.91 -8.66
C LEU A 99 -2.27 -12.96 -7.76
N TRP A 100 -1.16 -12.41 -8.26
CA TRP A 100 -0.30 -11.52 -7.49
C TRP A 100 -1.05 -10.31 -6.92
N GLY A 101 -1.95 -9.70 -7.70
CA GLY A 101 -2.74 -8.55 -7.24
C GLY A 101 -3.66 -8.91 -6.07
N GLU A 102 -4.36 -10.05 -6.16
CA GLU A 102 -5.23 -10.59 -5.14
C GLU A 102 -4.45 -10.98 -3.88
N ALA A 103 -3.27 -11.57 -4.04
CA ALA A 103 -2.38 -11.91 -2.92
C ALA A 103 -1.92 -10.67 -2.16
N VAL A 104 -1.52 -9.60 -2.87
CA VAL A 104 -1.12 -8.33 -2.25
C VAL A 104 -2.30 -7.65 -1.54
N MET A 105 -3.49 -7.64 -2.16
CA MET A 105 -4.70 -7.10 -1.53
C MET A 105 -5.08 -7.87 -0.26
N THR A 106 -5.04 -9.21 -0.33
CA THR A 106 -5.36 -10.08 0.81
C THR A 106 -4.33 -9.92 1.93
N SER A 107 -3.04 -9.89 1.59
CA SER A 107 -1.95 -9.61 2.53
C SER A 107 -2.15 -8.28 3.26
N THR A 108 -2.46 -7.21 2.52
CA THR A 108 -2.72 -5.87 3.08
C THR A 108 -3.94 -5.88 3.99
N PHE A 109 -5.02 -6.56 3.58
CA PHE A 109 -6.22 -6.69 4.39
C PHE A 109 -5.93 -7.41 5.71
N LEU A 110 -5.26 -8.57 5.66
CA LEU A 110 -4.85 -9.34 6.84
C LEU A 110 -4.00 -8.49 7.78
N ILE A 111 -2.97 -7.82 7.26
CA ILE A 111 -2.10 -6.92 8.03
C ILE A 111 -2.90 -5.82 8.77
N ASN A 112 -3.98 -5.30 8.16
CA ASN A 112 -4.78 -4.23 8.75
C ASN A 112 -5.79 -4.75 9.78
N ILE A 113 -6.20 -6.01 9.73
CA ILE A 113 -7.15 -6.58 10.70
C ILE A 113 -6.48 -7.37 11.82
N THR A 114 -5.23 -7.81 11.63
CA THR A 114 -4.49 -8.60 12.62
C THR A 114 -4.03 -7.70 13.79
N PRO A 115 -4.31 -8.10 15.04
CA PRO A 115 -3.77 -7.44 16.22
C PRO A 115 -2.24 -7.43 16.27
N SER A 116 -1.66 -6.36 16.82
CA SER A 116 -0.21 -6.28 17.00
C SER A 116 0.16 -5.84 18.42
N ALA A 117 1.23 -6.43 18.96
CA ALA A 117 1.77 -6.07 20.26
C ALA A 117 2.24 -4.60 20.31
N ALA A 118 2.64 -4.03 19.17
CA ALA A 118 3.05 -2.62 19.08
C ALA A 118 1.90 -1.62 19.33
N ILE A 119 0.65 -2.10 19.34
CA ILE A 119 -0.56 -1.31 19.55
C ILE A 119 -1.50 -1.99 20.56
N ASP A 120 -0.93 -2.49 21.66
CA ASP A 120 -1.66 -3.10 22.78
C ASP A 120 -2.62 -4.23 22.38
N MET A 121 -2.19 -5.08 21.44
CA MET A 121 -3.01 -6.16 20.89
C MET A 121 -4.33 -5.68 20.27
N ARG A 122 -4.37 -4.44 19.77
CA ARG A 122 -5.47 -3.92 18.93
C ARG A 122 -5.12 -4.12 17.46
N SER A 123 -6.13 -4.08 16.59
CA SER A 123 -5.90 -4.11 15.14
C SER A 123 -5.82 -2.68 14.57
N PRO A 124 -5.00 -2.44 13.54
CA PRO A 124 -4.97 -1.14 12.86
C PRO A 124 -6.35 -0.70 12.35
N TYR A 125 -7.16 -1.64 11.87
CA TYR A 125 -8.53 -1.38 11.42
C TYR A 125 -9.42 -0.85 12.55
N LEU A 126 -9.30 -1.42 13.75
CA LEU A 126 -10.04 -0.95 14.93
C LEU A 126 -9.62 0.46 15.29
N LEU A 127 -8.32 0.75 15.33
CA LEU A 127 -7.81 2.09 15.64
C LEU A 127 -8.26 3.13 14.62
N TRP A 128 -8.28 2.76 13.33
CA TRP A 128 -8.58 3.68 12.24
C TRP A 128 -10.08 3.94 12.05
N HIS A 129 -10.91 2.90 12.16
CA HIS A 129 -12.36 3.02 11.90
C HIS A 129 -13.22 3.01 13.16
N ASN A 130 -12.59 2.90 14.34
CA ASN A 130 -13.24 2.76 15.63
C ASN A 130 -14.32 1.65 15.67
N ARG A 131 -14.12 0.58 14.87
CA ARG A 131 -15.02 -0.57 14.76
C ARG A 131 -14.25 -1.84 14.40
N LEU A 132 -14.80 -2.99 14.76
CA LEU A 132 -14.20 -4.28 14.41
C LEU A 132 -14.33 -4.59 12.90
N PRO A 133 -13.31 -5.23 12.30
CA PRO A 133 -13.36 -5.64 10.90
C PRO A 133 -14.36 -6.77 10.68
N ARG A 134 -15.13 -6.69 9.60
CA ARG A 134 -16.02 -7.79 9.17
C ARG A 134 -15.19 -8.86 8.47
N ILE A 135 -15.00 -10.00 9.14
CA ILE A 135 -14.21 -11.14 8.68
C ILE A 135 -14.82 -11.81 7.44
N ASN A 136 -16.13 -11.66 7.22
CA ASN A 136 -16.86 -12.21 6.07
C ASN A 136 -16.33 -11.77 4.69
N LYS A 137 -15.43 -10.77 4.65
CA LYS A 137 -14.74 -10.34 3.44
C LYS A 137 -13.51 -11.19 3.08
N LEU A 138 -13.04 -12.05 3.99
CA LEU A 138 -11.99 -13.02 3.70
C LEU A 138 -12.53 -14.10 2.76
N ARG A 139 -11.93 -14.20 1.59
CA ARG A 139 -12.15 -15.30 0.66
C ARG A 139 -11.03 -16.31 0.84
N TYR A 140 -11.39 -17.57 0.97
CA TYR A 140 -10.41 -18.65 0.92
C TYR A 140 -10.10 -18.93 -0.56
N TYR A 141 -8.82 -18.96 -0.90
CA TYR A 141 -8.37 -19.34 -2.23
C TYR A 141 -7.89 -20.78 -2.13
N VAL A 142 -8.60 -21.71 -2.77
CA VAL A 142 -8.16 -23.10 -2.92
C VAL A 142 -7.67 -23.26 -4.35
N SER A 143 -6.45 -23.76 -4.51
CA SER A 143 -6.01 -24.25 -5.83
C SER A 143 -6.86 -25.47 -6.16
N SER A 144 -7.70 -25.38 -7.20
CA SER A 144 -8.52 -26.51 -7.66
C SER A 144 -7.70 -27.60 -8.37
N THR A 145 -6.38 -27.56 -8.25
CA THR A 145 -5.49 -28.61 -8.75
C THR A 145 -5.45 -29.75 -7.73
N VAL A 146 -6.57 -30.48 -7.66
CA VAL A 146 -6.58 -31.83 -7.11
C VAL A 146 -5.74 -32.69 -8.05
N LYS A 147 -4.70 -33.33 -7.51
CA LYS A 147 -3.95 -34.39 -8.21
C LYS A 147 -4.83 -35.61 -8.40
#